data_AF-A0A920R6G7-F1
#
_entry.id   AF-A0A920R6G7-F1
#
_cell.length_a   1.000
_cell.length_b   1.000
_cell.length_c   1.000
_cell.angle_alpha   90.00
_cell.angle_beta   90.00
_cell.angle_gamma   90.00
#
_symmetry.space_group_name_H-M   'P 1'
#
loop_
_entity.id
_entity.type
_entity.pdbx_description
1 polymer ?
#
loop_
_entity_poly.entity_id
_entity_poly.type
_entity_poly.pdbx_seq_one_letter_code
_entity_poly.pdbx_strand_id
1 'polypeptide(L)' 'MKIRKETAADIEAVFEINRSAFPTEEEAQLVNRLRETASPLISLVAEGEQEIIGHILFTSCDPGF' A
#
# COMPACT_ATOMS: atom_id res chain seq x y z
N MET A 1 -10.60 -14.24 6.00
CA MET A 1 -9.86 -13.31 5.12
C MET A 1 -10.82 -12.27 4.58
N LYS A 2 -10.47 -10.98 4.65
CA LYS A 2 -11.30 -9.84 4.22
C LYS A 2 -10.44 -8.86 3.42
N ILE A 3 -10.96 -8.36 2.30
CA ILE A 3 -10.34 -7.23 1.59
C ILE A 3 -11.08 -5.95 1.98
N ARG A 4 -10.34 -4.91 2.35
CA ARG A 4 -10.91 -3.60 2.72
C ARG A 4 -9.99 -2.46 2.31
N LYS A 5 -10.52 -1.24 2.33
CA LYS A 5 -9.70 -0.03 2.19
C LYS A 5 -8.67 0.02 3.31
N GLU A 6 -7.47 0.45 2.95
CA GLU A 6 -6.43 0.82 3.91
C GLU A 6 -6.92 1.95 4.84
N THR A 7 -6.50 1.90 6.09
CA THR A 7 -6.70 2.94 7.10
C THR A 7 -5.35 3.38 7.66
N ALA A 8 -5.32 4.50 8.38
CA ALA A 8 -4.08 4.99 8.99
C ALA A 8 -3.42 3.99 9.97
N ALA A 9 -4.22 3.12 10.61
CA ALA A 9 -3.71 2.08 11.50
C ALA A 9 -2.96 0.97 10.78
N ASP A 10 -3.15 0.82 9.46
CA ASP A 10 -2.52 -0.24 8.67
C ASP A 10 -1.15 0.18 8.11
N ILE A 11 -0.78 1.47 8.19
CA ILE A 11 0.41 2.04 7.51
C ILE A 11 1.69 1.29 7.88
N GLU A 12 1.89 1.00 9.17
CA GLU A 12 3.08 0.29 9.65
C GLU A 12 3.12 -1.16 9.14
N ALA A 13 2.00 -1.87 9.19
CA ALA A 13 1.91 -3.24 8.69
C ALA A 13 2.09 -3.30 7.17
N VAL A 14 1.53 -2.35 6.42
CA VAL A 14 1.71 -2.21 4.97
C VAL A 14 3.18 -1.93 4.63
N PHE A 15 3.86 -1.09 5.41
CA PHE A 15 5.28 -0.81 5.22
C PHE A 15 6.12 -2.08 5.40
N GLU A 16 5.91 -2.84 6.46
CA GLU A 16 6.65 -4.08 6.73
C GLU A 16 6.40 -5.17 5.68
N ILE A 17 5.17 -5.28 5.17
CA ILE A 17 4.84 -6.20 4.08
C ILE A 17 5.60 -5.82 2.80
N ASN A 18 5.59 -4.56 2.40
CA ASN A 18 6.31 -4.14 1.20
C ASN A 18 7.83 -4.26 1.39
N ARG A 19 8.36 -3.93 2.59
CA ARG A 19 9.78 -4.08 2.92
C ARG A 19 10.25 -5.53 2.87
N SER A 20 9.39 -6.48 3.28
CA SER A 20 9.71 -7.92 3.27
C SER A 20 9.45 -8.59 1.91
N ALA A 21 8.55 -8.05 1.09
CA ALA A 21 8.20 -8.60 -0.22
C ALA A 21 9.19 -8.24 -1.34
N PHE A 22 9.93 -7.14 -1.19
CA PHE A 22 10.87 -6.63 -2.20
C PHE A 22 12.33 -6.74 -1.72
N PRO A 23 13.32 -6.78 -2.64
CA PRO A 23 14.73 -6.94 -2.25
C PRO A 23 15.29 -5.76 -1.43
N THR A 24 14.62 -4.62 -1.47
CA THR A 24 15.06 -3.36 -0.89
C THR A 24 13.86 -2.57 -0.32
N GLU A 25 14.11 -1.54 0.49
CA GLU A 25 13.07 -0.78 1.20
C GLU A 25 12.32 0.24 0.30
N GLU A 26 12.82 0.45 -0.91
CA GLU A 26 12.40 1.48 -1.85
C GLU A 26 10.91 1.39 -2.17
N GLU A 27 10.35 0.17 -2.27
CA GLU A 27 8.92 -0.02 -2.52
C GLU A 27 8.07 0.42 -1.33
N ALA A 28 8.49 0.09 -0.10
CA ALA A 28 7.79 0.50 1.11
C ALA A 28 7.80 2.03 1.27
N GLN A 29 8.93 2.67 0.96
CA GLN A 29 9.04 4.13 0.93
C GLN A 29 8.24 4.75 -0.22
N LEU A 30 8.19 4.09 -1.39
CA LEU A 30 7.39 4.53 -2.53
C LEU A 30 5.90 4.55 -2.18
N VAL A 31 5.39 3.49 -1.57
CA VAL A 31 4.00 3.42 -1.08
C VAL A 31 3.69 4.58 -0.13
N ASN A 32 4.60 4.89 0.81
CA ASN A 32 4.43 6.02 1.72
C ASN A 32 4.36 7.36 0.98
N ARG A 33 5.28 7.61 0.04
CA ARG A 33 5.26 8.84 -0.77
C ARG A 33 3.97 8.96 -1.59
N LEU A 34 3.57 7.89 -2.27
CA LEU A 34 2.38 7.90 -3.13
C LEU A 34 1.08 8.17 -2.35
N ARG A 35 1.00 7.74 -1.08
CA ARG A 35 -0.16 8.05 -0.22
C ARG A 35 -0.36 9.55 0.00
N GLU A 36 0.74 10.32 -0.02
CA GLU A 36 0.73 11.77 0.18
C GLU A 36 0.63 12.55 -1.14
N THR A 37 1.22 12.04 -2.21
CA THR A 37 1.40 12.79 -3.46
C THR A 37 0.45 12.41 -4.59
N ALA A 38 -0.10 11.20 -4.59
CA ALA A 38 -0.95 10.73 -5.69
C ALA A 38 -2.43 11.02 -5.42
N SER A 39 -3.13 11.52 -6.44
CA SER A 39 -4.58 11.66 -6.41
C SER A 39 -5.14 11.60 -7.83
N PRO A 40 -6.13 10.74 -8.11
CA PRO A 40 -6.75 9.78 -7.20
C PRO A 40 -5.86 8.57 -6.88
N LEU A 41 -6.10 7.96 -5.71
CA LEU A 41 -5.47 6.69 -5.30
C LEU A 41 -6.52 5.70 -4.77
N ILE A 42 -6.26 4.41 -4.94
CA ILE A 42 -7.00 3.31 -4.30
C ILE A 42 -5.98 2.44 -3.56
N SER A 43 -6.12 2.32 -2.25
CA SER A 43 -5.29 1.46 -1.42
C SER A 43 -6.15 0.43 -0.71
N LEU A 44 -5.82 -0.85 -0.89
CA LEU A 44 -6.53 -1.99 -0.31
C LEU A 44 -5.57 -2.88 0.48
N VAL A 45 -6.07 -3.43 1.57
CA VAL A 45 -5.38 -4.41 2.41
C VAL A 45 -6.15 -5.72 2.45
N ALA A 46 -5.40 -6.82 2.48
CA ALA A 46 -5.92 -8.14 2.81
C ALA A 46 -5.69 -8.41 4.29
N GLU A 47 -6.76 -8.63 5.04
CA GLU A 47 -6.72 -8.93 6.47
C GLU A 47 -7.08 -10.41 6.71
N GLY A 48 -6.19 -11.14 7.38
CA GLY A 48 -6.37 -12.52 7.80
C GLY A 48 -5.98 -12.66 9.26
N GLU A 49 -6.82 -13.31 10.09
CA GLU A 49 -6.54 -13.51 11.53
C GLU A 49 -6.14 -12.22 12.29
N GLN A 50 -6.75 -11.08 11.92
CA GLN A 50 -6.46 -9.74 12.47
C GLN A 50 -5.07 -9.17 12.10
N GLU A 51 -4.36 -9.83 11.19
CA GLU A 51 -3.09 -9.38 10.63
C GLU A 51 -3.29 -8.91 9.19
N ILE A 52 -2.54 -7.88 8.78
CA ILE A 52 -2.45 -7.50 7.38
C ILE A 52 -1.48 -8.47 6.69
N ILE A 53 -1.97 -9.18 5.68
CA ILE A 53 -1.20 -10.22 4.97
C ILE A 53 -0.96 -9.87 3.50
N GLY A 54 -1.45 -8.71 3.06
CA GLY A 54 -1.24 -8.25 1.70
C GLY A 54 -1.70 -6.82 1.50
N HIS A 55 -1.11 -6.16 0.53
CA HIS A 55 -1.37 -4.78 0.19
C HIS A 55 -1.35 -4.59 -1.33
N ILE A 56 -2.25 -3.75 -1.85
CA ILE A 56 -2.23 -3.30 -3.24
C ILE A 56 -2.59 -1.82 -3.31
N LEU A 57 -1.81 -1.06 -4.07
CA LEU A 57 -1.98 0.37 -4.30
C LEU A 57 -2.11 0.65 -5.79
N PHE A 58 -3.15 1.39 -6.17
CA PHE A 58 -3.32 1.93 -7.51
C PHE A 58 -3.28 3.45 -7.45
N THR A 59 -2.53 4.06 -8.37
CA THR A 59 -2.48 5.51 -8.56
C THR A 59 -2.84 5.85 -10.00
N SER A 60 -3.34 7.05 -10.25
CA SER A 60 -3.48 7.55 -11.61
C SER A 60 -2.11 7.74 -12.26
N CYS A 61 -1.97 7.29 -13.50
CA CYS A 61 -0.86 7.66 -14.37
C CYS A 61 -1.43 8.63 -15.41
N ASP A 62 -0.89 9.85 -15.47
CA ASP A 62 -1.21 10.79 -16.56
C ASP A 62 -0.35 10.41 -17.78
N PRO A 63 -0.97 9.98 -18.89
CA PRO A 63 -0.22 9.58 -20.08
C PRO A 63 0.31 10.80 -20.87
N GLY A 64 -0.08 12.03 -20.55
CA GLY A 64 0.52 13.25 -21.10
C GLY A 64 0.31 13.48 -22.61
N PHE A 65 -0.71 12.86 -23.23
CA PHE A 65 -1.07 13.05 -24.64
C PHE A 65 -2.19 14.06 -24.84
#